data_AF-A0A967NB08-F1
#
_entry.id   AF-A0A967NB08-F1
#
_cell.length_a   1.000
_cell.length_b   1.000
_cell.length_c   1.000
_cell.angle_alpha   90.00
_cell.angle_beta   90.00
_cell.angle_gamma   90.00
#
_symmetry.space_group_name_H-M   'P 1'
#
loop_
_entity.id
_entity.type
_entity.pdbx_description
1 polymer ?
#
loop_
_entity_poly.entity_id
_entity_poly.type
_entity_poly.pdbx_seq_one_letter_code
_entity_poly.pdbx_strand_id
1 'polypeptide(L)'
;TPYVPGTLEVEGPERTVVNLRGLDCVTLVETVLATLDVLRQHPTAVLDDPPRLRRAYVRSLTRIRYRDGVRDGYPSRLHYFSDWIRNGEEKGILRSVTAELDPVLDQEPVHFMSSHPDAYPQLARPENLRAIRAVEKRLSARPRAYVPEDRIEAVAARIHTGDVIAATSTADGLDVAHTGFALWTGGELRLLHAPLVGDSVQLSPEPLAERIRRIEGQDGILVARPTL
;
A
#
# COMPACT_ATOMS: atom_id res chain seq x y z
N THR A 1 6.85 15.59 -5.08
CA THR A 1 7.22 14.54 -6.05
C THR A 1 6.04 14.30 -6.97
N PRO A 2 6.21 14.30 -8.31
CA PRO A 2 5.11 14.13 -9.25
C PRO A 2 4.52 12.72 -9.19
N TYR A 3 3.24 12.61 -9.53
CA TYR A 3 2.56 11.33 -9.69
C TYR A 3 2.93 10.68 -11.02
N VAL A 4 3.39 9.43 -10.99
CA VAL A 4 3.65 8.65 -12.21
C VAL A 4 3.17 7.21 -12.00
N PRO A 5 2.12 6.75 -12.70
CA PRO A 5 1.62 5.39 -12.58
C PRO A 5 2.53 4.41 -13.34
N GLY A 6 2.44 3.12 -12.99
CA GLY A 6 3.07 2.05 -13.75
C GLY A 6 4.61 2.10 -13.78
N THR A 7 5.24 2.85 -12.87
CA THR A 7 6.71 3.00 -12.81
C THR A 7 7.45 1.70 -12.53
N LEU A 8 6.74 0.69 -12.04
CA LEU A 8 7.29 -0.63 -11.75
C LEU A 8 7.18 -1.59 -12.96
N GLU A 9 6.40 -1.23 -13.98
CA GLU A 9 6.14 -2.09 -15.15
C GLU A 9 7.23 -1.90 -16.20
N VAL A 10 8.42 -2.43 -15.90
CA VAL A 10 9.57 -2.38 -16.80
C VAL A 10 9.72 -3.67 -17.60
N GLU A 11 10.29 -3.56 -18.80
CA GLU A 11 10.55 -4.73 -19.64
C GLU A 11 11.53 -5.72 -18.97
N GLY A 12 11.26 -7.02 -19.21
CA GLY A 12 12.06 -8.14 -18.75
C GLY A 12 11.51 -8.83 -17.50
N PRO A 13 12.33 -9.64 -16.81
CA PRO A 13 11.95 -10.29 -15.55
C PRO A 13 11.66 -9.27 -14.43
N GLU A 14 10.77 -9.65 -13.51
CA GLU A 14 10.46 -8.86 -12.31
C GLU A 14 11.74 -8.51 -11.55
N ARG A 15 11.92 -7.21 -11.27
CA ARG A 15 13.08 -6.69 -10.54
C ARG A 15 12.66 -5.58 -9.59
N THR A 16 13.42 -5.39 -8.52
CA THR A 16 13.16 -4.30 -7.56
C THR A 16 13.49 -2.97 -8.22
N VAL A 17 12.49 -2.33 -8.83
CA VAL A 17 12.62 -1.00 -9.45
C VAL A 17 12.61 0.07 -8.37
N VAL A 18 13.62 0.94 -8.38
CA VAL A 18 13.69 2.12 -7.51
C VAL A 18 13.48 3.35 -8.39
N ASN A 19 12.37 4.05 -8.18
CA ASN A 19 12.11 5.35 -8.80
C ASN A 19 11.78 6.37 -7.70
N LEU A 20 12.65 7.36 -7.51
CA LEU A 20 12.46 8.44 -6.53
C LEU A 20 12.02 9.75 -7.20
N ARG A 21 11.87 9.75 -8.52
CA ARG A 21 11.53 10.95 -9.32
C ARG A 21 10.04 11.03 -9.65
N GLY A 22 9.34 9.90 -9.61
CA GLY A 22 7.90 9.81 -9.79
C GLY A 22 7.36 8.65 -8.99
N LEU A 23 6.23 8.87 -8.31
CA LEU A 23 5.62 7.91 -7.40
C LEU A 23 4.13 7.81 -7.69
N ASP A 24 3.55 6.63 -7.56
CA ASP A 24 2.12 6.44 -7.33
C ASP A 24 1.83 6.33 -5.82
N CYS A 25 0.57 6.08 -5.46
CA CYS A 25 0.17 6.00 -4.05
C CYS A 25 0.88 4.88 -3.28
N VAL A 26 1.06 3.71 -3.88
CA VAL A 26 1.71 2.56 -3.25
C VAL A 26 3.22 2.80 -3.12
N THR A 27 3.88 3.18 -4.22
CA THR A 27 5.32 3.41 -4.24
C THR A 27 5.74 4.58 -3.35
N LEU A 28 4.87 5.57 -3.11
CA LEU A 28 5.07 6.57 -2.06
C LEU A 28 5.19 5.92 -0.68
N VAL A 29 4.21 5.09 -0.29
CA VAL A 29 4.22 4.40 1.01
C VAL A 29 5.45 3.53 1.15
N GLU A 30 5.74 2.70 0.14
CA GLU A 30 6.91 1.82 0.15
C GLU A 30 8.24 2.60 0.21
N THR A 31 8.34 3.73 -0.49
CA THR A 31 9.55 4.58 -0.50
C THR A 31 9.82 5.17 0.88
N VAL A 32 8.78 5.67 1.55
CA VAL A 32 8.89 6.25 2.88
C VAL A 32 9.27 5.17 3.90
N LEU A 33 8.60 4.02 3.87
CA LEU A 33 8.90 2.91 4.78
C LEU A 33 10.31 2.34 4.56
N ALA A 34 10.75 2.18 3.32
CA ALA A 34 12.10 1.70 3.02
C ALA A 34 13.17 2.70 3.50
N THR A 35 12.89 4.00 3.39
CA THR A 35 13.79 5.05 3.91
C THR A 35 13.86 4.98 5.43
N LEU A 36 12.71 4.89 6.10
CA LEU A 36 12.62 4.77 7.56
C LEU A 36 13.39 3.55 8.08
N ASP A 37 13.19 2.39 7.45
CA ASP A 37 13.86 1.14 7.79
C ASP A 37 15.38 1.26 7.71
N VAL A 38 15.90 1.85 6.62
CA VAL A 38 17.34 2.06 6.44
C VAL A 38 17.90 2.97 7.53
N LEU A 39 17.21 4.05 7.86
CA LEU A 39 17.65 5.00 8.89
C LEU A 39 17.58 4.42 10.31
N ARG A 40 16.69 3.45 10.56
CA ARG A 40 16.60 2.74 11.86
C ARG A 40 17.62 1.62 11.99
N GLN A 41 17.88 0.87 10.92
CA GLN A 41 18.75 -0.32 10.96
C GLN A 41 20.24 -0.01 10.75
N HIS A 42 20.60 1.19 10.31
CA HIS A 42 21.96 1.54 9.98
C HIS A 42 22.42 2.83 10.67
N PRO A 43 23.69 2.92 11.09
CA PRO A 43 24.28 4.18 11.55
C PRO A 43 24.19 5.25 10.46
N THR A 44 24.09 6.51 10.86
CA THR A 44 24.02 7.67 9.94
C THR A 44 25.21 7.73 8.97
N ALA A 45 26.37 7.19 9.34
CA ALA A 45 27.53 7.04 8.46
C ALA A 45 27.25 6.25 7.16
N VAL A 46 26.14 5.50 7.07
CA VAL A 46 25.72 4.87 5.81
C VAL A 46 25.41 5.92 4.72
N LEU A 47 25.03 7.14 5.12
CA LEU A 47 24.74 8.24 4.20
C LEU A 47 25.99 8.73 3.45
N ASP A 48 27.18 8.50 4.03
CA ASP A 48 28.47 8.84 3.44
C ASP A 48 29.02 7.74 2.50
N ASP A 49 28.32 6.60 2.37
CA ASP A 49 28.66 5.47 1.49
C ASP A 49 27.49 5.17 0.53
N PRO A 50 27.41 5.86 -0.62
CA PRO A 50 26.30 5.69 -1.56
C PRO A 50 26.10 4.25 -2.06
N PRO A 51 27.14 3.46 -2.39
CA PRO A 51 26.96 2.04 -2.73
C PRO A 51 26.32 1.23 -1.61
N ARG A 52 26.72 1.44 -0.35
CA ARG A 52 26.15 0.72 0.80
C ARG A 52 24.72 1.18 1.08
N LEU A 53 24.46 2.49 1.03
CA LEU A 53 23.12 3.05 1.15
C LEU A 53 22.17 2.46 0.10
N ARG A 54 22.60 2.41 -1.16
CA ARG A 54 21.80 1.83 -2.25
C ARG A 54 21.46 0.36 -1.98
N ARG A 55 22.43 -0.44 -1.55
CA ARG A 55 22.19 -1.87 -1.22
C ARG A 55 21.23 -2.02 -0.04
N ALA A 56 21.38 -1.20 0.99
CA ALA A 56 20.48 -1.20 2.15
C ALA A 56 19.04 -0.84 1.75
N TYR A 57 18.88 0.22 0.98
CA TYR A 57 17.59 0.68 0.48
C TYR A 57 16.90 -0.36 -0.42
N VAL A 58 17.62 -0.92 -1.40
CA VAL A 58 17.06 -1.96 -2.29
C VAL A 58 16.64 -3.20 -1.51
N ARG A 59 17.41 -3.60 -0.50
CA ARG A 59 17.06 -4.73 0.38
C ARG A 59 15.78 -4.44 1.17
N SER A 60 15.69 -3.26 1.77
CA SER A 60 14.51 -2.84 2.52
C SER A 60 13.25 -2.78 1.64
N LEU A 61 13.35 -2.12 0.48
CA LEU A 61 12.26 -2.02 -0.48
C LEU A 61 11.81 -3.40 -0.99
N THR A 62 12.77 -4.31 -1.24
CA THR A 62 12.44 -5.69 -1.64
C THR A 62 11.69 -6.41 -0.53
N ARG A 63 12.15 -6.26 0.73
CA ARG A 63 11.48 -6.84 1.89
C ARG A 63 10.05 -6.32 2.04
N ILE A 64 9.78 -5.05 1.74
CA ILE A 64 8.45 -4.44 1.83
C ILE A 64 7.55 -4.93 0.67
N ARG A 65 8.02 -4.77 -0.58
CA ARG A 65 7.22 -4.91 -1.81
C ARG A 65 6.83 -6.34 -2.18
N TYR A 66 7.70 -7.31 -1.84
CA TYR A 66 7.51 -8.70 -2.24
C TYR A 66 7.07 -9.56 -1.06
N ARG A 67 6.27 -10.58 -1.38
CA ARG A 67 5.79 -11.58 -0.43
C ARG A 67 6.99 -12.24 0.27
N ASP A 68 6.99 -12.19 1.59
CA ASP A 68 8.05 -12.71 2.46
C ASP A 68 9.43 -12.08 2.18
N GLY A 69 9.46 -10.96 1.46
CA GLY A 69 10.68 -10.32 0.96
C GLY A 69 11.39 -11.09 -0.16
N VAL A 70 10.74 -12.08 -0.77
CA VAL A 70 11.30 -12.91 -1.83
C VAL A 70 10.73 -12.49 -3.18
N ARG A 71 11.60 -11.99 -4.05
CA ARG A 71 11.24 -11.65 -5.43
C ARG A 71 11.32 -12.89 -6.31
N ASP A 72 10.17 -13.45 -6.64
CA ASP A 72 9.98 -14.63 -7.49
C ASP A 72 8.92 -14.37 -8.57
N GLY A 73 9.30 -13.56 -9.58
CA GLY A 73 8.41 -13.18 -10.67
C GLY A 73 7.31 -12.19 -10.27
N TYR A 74 6.51 -11.78 -11.25
CA TYR A 74 5.44 -10.79 -11.09
C TYR A 74 4.42 -11.13 -9.97
N PRO A 75 3.98 -12.40 -9.79
CA PRO A 75 3.02 -12.75 -8.73
C PRO A 75 3.58 -12.70 -7.30
N SER A 76 4.91 -12.60 -7.14
CA SER A 76 5.53 -12.40 -5.82
C SER A 76 5.37 -10.96 -5.31
N ARG A 77 5.13 -9.99 -6.21
CA ARG A 77 4.82 -8.62 -5.82
C ARG A 77 3.44 -8.56 -5.16
N LEU A 78 3.32 -7.78 -4.10
CA LEU A 78 2.08 -7.64 -3.33
C LEU A 78 1.17 -6.61 -4.02
N HIS A 79 0.35 -7.07 -4.97
CA HIS A 79 -0.51 -6.19 -5.79
C HIS A 79 -1.81 -5.77 -5.09
N TYR A 80 -2.35 -6.61 -4.22
CA TYR A 80 -3.52 -6.31 -3.39
C TYR A 80 -3.07 -5.70 -2.06
N PHE A 81 -3.55 -4.52 -1.72
CA PHE A 81 -2.99 -3.77 -0.59
C PHE A 81 -3.37 -4.40 0.76
N SER A 82 -4.48 -5.15 0.85
CA SER A 82 -4.77 -5.97 2.02
C SER A 82 -3.77 -7.13 2.19
N ASP A 83 -3.33 -7.77 1.09
CA ASP A 83 -2.22 -8.75 1.12
C ASP A 83 -0.91 -8.09 1.53
N TRP A 84 -0.68 -6.85 1.07
CA TRP A 84 0.49 -6.05 1.42
C TRP A 84 0.56 -5.74 2.92
N ILE A 85 -0.56 -5.28 3.52
CA ILE A 85 -0.65 -5.01 4.96
C ILE A 85 -0.42 -6.30 5.76
N ARG A 86 -1.13 -7.38 5.40
CA ARG A 86 -1.03 -8.67 6.10
C ARG A 86 0.40 -9.22 6.05
N ASN A 87 1.01 -9.24 4.87
CA ASN A 87 2.38 -9.71 4.75
C ASN A 87 3.37 -8.78 5.46
N GLY A 88 3.10 -7.47 5.47
CA GLY A 88 3.85 -6.51 6.29
C GLY A 88 3.80 -6.84 7.79
N GLU A 89 2.64 -7.26 8.29
CA GLU A 89 2.46 -7.72 9.68
C GLU A 89 3.19 -9.04 9.96
N GLU A 90 3.07 -10.03 9.08
CA GLU A 90 3.82 -11.29 9.16
C GLU A 90 5.34 -11.07 9.16
N LYS A 91 5.82 -10.05 8.41
CA LYS A 91 7.23 -9.64 8.36
C LYS A 91 7.66 -8.75 9.53
N GLY A 92 6.76 -8.33 10.43
CA GLY A 92 7.05 -7.40 11.53
C GLY A 92 7.39 -5.97 11.08
N ILE A 93 6.94 -5.57 9.90
CA ILE A 93 7.11 -4.22 9.31
C ILE A 93 5.98 -3.29 9.76
N LEU A 94 4.79 -3.86 9.88
CA LEU A 94 3.56 -3.16 10.19
C LEU A 94 2.83 -3.90 11.32
N ARG A 95 1.89 -3.22 11.95
CA ARG A 95 0.81 -3.82 12.75
C ARG A 95 -0.51 -3.34 12.20
N SER A 96 -1.48 -4.23 12.03
CA SER A 96 -2.83 -3.82 11.67
C SER A 96 -3.49 -3.12 12.86
N VAL A 97 -3.80 -1.82 12.72
CA VAL A 97 -4.54 -1.04 13.72
C VAL A 97 -6.04 -1.14 13.50
N THR A 98 -6.48 -1.48 12.29
CA THR A 98 -7.90 -1.62 11.91
C THR A 98 -8.72 -2.44 12.89
N ALA A 99 -8.15 -3.52 13.45
CA ALA A 99 -8.80 -4.38 14.43
C ALA A 99 -9.18 -3.64 15.74
N GLU A 100 -8.51 -2.53 16.05
CA GLU A 100 -8.68 -1.72 17.25
C GLU A 100 -9.61 -0.51 17.03
N LEU A 101 -10.15 -0.35 15.82
CA LEU A 101 -10.95 0.79 15.37
C LEU A 101 -12.41 0.42 15.11
N ASP A 102 -12.97 -0.49 15.92
CA ASP A 102 -14.36 -0.94 15.84
C ASP A 102 -14.80 -1.36 14.41
N PRO A 103 -14.05 -2.28 13.77
CA PRO A 103 -14.22 -2.58 12.36
C PRO A 103 -15.49 -3.39 12.07
N VAL A 104 -15.88 -3.41 10.80
CA VAL A 104 -16.82 -4.38 10.21
C VAL A 104 -16.03 -5.40 9.40
N LEU A 105 -16.59 -6.60 9.26
CA LEU A 105 -16.03 -7.64 8.40
C LEU A 105 -16.64 -7.54 7.00
N ASP A 106 -15.78 -7.32 6.03
CA ASP A 106 -16.05 -7.45 4.61
C ASP A 106 -15.78 -8.91 4.17
N GLN A 107 -16.79 -9.53 3.55
CA GLN A 107 -16.74 -10.91 3.03
C GLN A 107 -16.65 -10.97 1.51
N GLU A 108 -16.59 -9.84 0.82
CA GLU A 108 -16.56 -9.79 -0.63
C GLU A 108 -15.30 -10.49 -1.17
N PRO A 109 -15.40 -11.24 -2.27
CA PRO A 109 -14.24 -11.90 -2.84
C PRO A 109 -13.31 -10.88 -3.50
N VAL A 110 -12.01 -11.16 -3.48
CA VAL A 110 -11.00 -10.41 -4.24
C VAL A 110 -10.69 -11.20 -5.50
N HIS A 111 -10.89 -10.59 -6.68
CA HIS A 111 -10.65 -11.21 -7.98
C HIS A 111 -10.35 -10.23 -9.12
N PHE A 112 -10.14 -8.93 -8.82
CA PHE A 112 -10.05 -7.88 -9.83
C PHE A 112 -9.04 -8.17 -10.95
N MET A 113 -7.82 -8.61 -10.61
CA MET A 113 -6.75 -8.81 -11.59
C MET A 113 -7.03 -10.00 -12.51
N SER A 114 -7.51 -11.13 -11.96
CA SER A 114 -7.82 -12.30 -12.78
C SER A 114 -9.13 -12.19 -13.57
N SER A 115 -10.04 -11.30 -13.15
CA SER A 115 -11.21 -10.88 -13.93
C SER A 115 -10.87 -9.91 -15.05
N HIS A 116 -9.78 -9.15 -14.93
CA HIS A 116 -9.34 -8.14 -15.91
C HIS A 116 -7.89 -8.37 -16.39
N PRO A 117 -7.53 -9.57 -16.87
CA PRO A 117 -6.14 -9.89 -17.19
C PRO A 117 -5.56 -9.00 -18.31
N ASP A 118 -6.39 -8.51 -19.22
CA ASP A 118 -5.99 -7.67 -20.34
C ASP A 118 -5.48 -6.28 -19.91
N ALA A 119 -5.82 -5.84 -18.68
CA ALA A 119 -5.30 -4.59 -18.11
C ALA A 119 -3.84 -4.71 -17.62
N TYR A 120 -3.29 -5.93 -17.56
CA TYR A 120 -1.98 -6.22 -16.98
C TYR A 120 -1.12 -7.02 -17.96
N PRO A 121 -0.13 -6.41 -18.63
CA PRO A 121 0.70 -7.09 -19.63
C PRO A 121 1.35 -8.39 -19.13
N GLN A 122 1.71 -8.44 -17.84
CA GLN A 122 2.32 -9.62 -17.22
C GLN A 122 1.35 -10.79 -17.05
N LEU A 123 0.03 -10.56 -17.05
CA LEU A 123 -0.98 -11.61 -16.92
C LEU A 123 -1.30 -12.32 -18.24
N ALA A 124 -0.78 -11.82 -19.37
CA ALA A 124 -0.77 -12.56 -20.63
C ALA A 124 -0.02 -13.90 -20.51
N ARG A 125 0.88 -14.04 -19.52
CA ARG A 125 1.51 -15.32 -19.18
C ARG A 125 0.56 -16.17 -18.33
N PRO A 126 0.15 -17.38 -18.79
CA PRO A 126 -0.79 -18.22 -18.06
C PRO A 126 -0.33 -18.59 -16.64
N GLU A 127 0.97 -18.74 -16.42
CA GLU A 127 1.57 -19.04 -15.11
C GLU A 127 1.29 -17.91 -14.11
N ASN A 128 1.44 -16.66 -14.56
CA ASN A 128 1.18 -15.49 -13.72
C ASN A 128 -0.31 -15.39 -13.39
N LEU A 129 -1.18 -15.58 -14.38
CA LEU A 129 -2.63 -15.57 -14.16
C LEU A 129 -3.06 -16.65 -13.16
N ARG A 130 -2.54 -17.88 -13.29
CA ARG A 130 -2.80 -18.97 -12.33
C ARG A 130 -2.32 -18.62 -10.91
N ALA A 131 -1.13 -18.02 -10.79
CA ALA A 131 -0.59 -17.62 -9.49
C ALA A 131 -1.40 -16.49 -8.84
N ILE A 132 -1.84 -15.49 -9.61
CA ILE A 132 -2.72 -14.42 -9.12
C ILE A 132 -4.07 -14.98 -8.66
N ARG A 133 -4.70 -15.88 -9.42
CA ARG A 133 -5.92 -16.57 -8.97
C ARG A 133 -5.75 -17.32 -7.65
N ALA A 134 -4.59 -17.89 -7.40
CA ALA A 134 -4.30 -18.54 -6.13
C ALA A 134 -4.16 -17.54 -4.97
N VAL A 135 -3.58 -16.36 -5.23
CA VAL A 135 -3.52 -15.24 -4.27
C VAL A 135 -4.92 -14.74 -3.94
N GLU A 136 -5.72 -14.44 -4.96
CA GLU A 136 -7.12 -14.01 -4.86
C GLU A 136 -7.98 -15.01 -4.08
N LYS A 137 -7.85 -16.32 -4.35
CA LYS A 137 -8.52 -17.37 -3.58
C LYS A 137 -8.13 -17.37 -2.11
N ARG A 138 -6.83 -17.16 -1.80
CA ARG A 138 -6.34 -17.08 -0.41
C ARG A 138 -6.87 -15.84 0.30
N LEU A 139 -6.99 -14.71 -0.39
CA LEU A 139 -7.55 -13.47 0.15
C LEU A 139 -9.05 -13.61 0.40
N SER A 140 -9.79 -14.12 -0.58
CA SER A 140 -11.23 -14.33 -0.50
C SER A 140 -11.66 -15.36 0.55
N ALA A 141 -10.75 -16.26 0.95
CA ALA A 141 -11.03 -17.26 1.97
C ALA A 141 -11.07 -16.69 3.41
N ARG A 142 -10.71 -15.42 3.62
CA ARG A 142 -10.72 -14.77 4.94
C ARG A 142 -11.42 -13.42 4.84
N PRO A 143 -12.41 -13.14 5.73
CA PRO A 143 -12.98 -11.81 5.82
C PRO A 143 -11.91 -10.76 6.12
N ARG A 144 -12.08 -9.56 5.56
CA ARG A 144 -11.21 -8.41 5.81
C ARG A 144 -11.89 -7.48 6.82
N ALA A 145 -11.16 -7.06 7.84
CA ALA A 145 -11.64 -6.02 8.75
C ALA A 145 -11.38 -4.65 8.11
N TYR A 146 -12.37 -3.78 8.11
CA TYR A 146 -12.24 -2.39 7.68
C TYR A 146 -13.11 -1.47 8.53
N VAL A 147 -12.80 -0.17 8.54
CA VAL A 147 -13.63 0.86 9.17
C VAL A 147 -14.49 1.50 8.08
N PRO A 148 -15.82 1.34 8.12
CA PRO A 148 -16.72 1.99 7.17
C PRO A 148 -16.62 3.52 7.21
N GLU A 149 -16.86 4.17 6.08
CA GLU A 149 -16.71 5.62 5.89
C GLU A 149 -17.48 6.50 6.88
N ASP A 150 -18.64 6.03 7.36
CA ASP A 150 -19.50 6.70 8.33
C ASP A 150 -18.93 6.62 9.76
N ARG A 151 -17.98 5.73 10.02
CA ARG A 151 -17.34 5.53 11.35
C ARG A 151 -15.96 6.13 11.48
N ILE A 152 -15.33 6.55 10.38
CA ILE A 152 -13.95 7.07 10.39
C ILE A 152 -13.79 8.23 11.38
N GLU A 153 -14.76 9.14 11.43
CA GLU A 153 -14.72 10.31 12.31
C GLU A 153 -14.71 9.93 13.80
N ALA A 154 -15.52 8.93 14.18
CA ALA A 154 -15.60 8.45 15.56
C ALA A 154 -14.31 7.76 16.03
N VAL A 155 -13.52 7.20 15.11
CA VAL A 155 -12.29 6.48 15.44
C VAL A 155 -11.02 7.29 15.16
N ALA A 156 -11.14 8.47 14.53
CA ALA A 156 -10.02 9.26 14.06
C ALA A 156 -8.97 9.52 15.15
N ALA A 157 -9.39 9.82 16.38
CA ALA A 157 -8.50 10.10 17.51
C ALA A 157 -7.55 8.94 17.88
N ARG A 158 -7.84 7.70 17.45
CA ARG A 158 -6.99 6.51 17.64
C ARG A 158 -6.00 6.27 16.50
N ILE A 159 -6.16 7.00 15.39
CA ILE A 159 -5.25 6.99 14.24
C ILE A 159 -4.15 8.01 14.49
N HIS A 160 -2.90 7.63 14.30
CA HIS A 160 -1.75 8.49 14.59
C HIS A 160 -1.08 9.00 13.31
N THR A 161 -0.43 10.16 13.40
CA THR A 161 0.46 10.64 12.33
C THR A 161 1.49 9.56 11.98
N GLY A 162 1.61 9.25 10.69
CA GLY A 162 2.50 8.22 10.17
C GLY A 162 1.87 6.83 10.05
N ASP A 163 0.65 6.62 10.53
CA ASP A 163 -0.11 5.41 10.19
C ASP A 163 -0.37 5.38 8.67
N VAL A 164 -0.25 4.19 8.08
CA VAL A 164 -0.63 3.92 6.69
C VAL A 164 -2.14 3.79 6.62
N ILE A 165 -2.76 4.56 5.73
CA ILE A 165 -4.20 4.51 5.45
C ILE A 165 -4.39 3.88 4.08
N ALA A 166 -5.22 2.85 4.01
CA ALA A 166 -5.67 2.24 2.76
C ALA A 166 -7.17 2.47 2.60
N ALA A 167 -7.58 3.29 1.64
CA ALA A 167 -8.99 3.52 1.34
C ALA A 167 -9.56 2.27 0.64
N THR A 168 -10.57 1.64 1.24
CA THR A 168 -11.25 0.49 0.65
C THR A 168 -11.95 0.89 -0.65
N SER A 169 -12.16 -0.07 -1.54
CA SER A 169 -12.81 0.18 -2.84
C SER A 169 -14.21 -0.38 -2.89
N THR A 170 -15.11 0.31 -3.58
CA THR A 170 -16.42 -0.23 -3.96
C THR A 170 -16.39 -0.97 -5.31
N ALA A 171 -15.23 -1.07 -5.96
CA ALA A 171 -15.11 -1.76 -7.24
C ALA A 171 -15.11 -3.29 -7.03
N ASP A 172 -15.94 -3.99 -7.80
CA ASP A 172 -16.10 -5.44 -7.70
C ASP A 172 -14.75 -6.19 -7.80
N GLY A 173 -14.45 -6.99 -6.78
CA GLY A 173 -13.24 -7.78 -6.71
C GLY A 173 -11.96 -7.03 -6.30
N LEU A 174 -12.01 -5.73 -5.98
CA LEU A 174 -10.87 -4.91 -5.56
C LEU A 174 -10.98 -4.51 -4.09
N ASP A 175 -9.91 -4.70 -3.32
CA ASP A 175 -9.90 -4.45 -1.87
C ASP A 175 -9.61 -2.99 -1.49
N VAL A 176 -8.65 -2.36 -2.17
CA VAL A 176 -8.17 -1.01 -1.84
C VAL A 176 -8.01 -0.20 -3.12
N ALA A 177 -8.60 0.99 -3.14
CA ALA A 177 -8.53 1.91 -4.27
C ALA A 177 -7.34 2.88 -4.17
N HIS A 178 -6.98 3.29 -2.95
CA HIS A 178 -5.97 4.33 -2.74
C HIS A 178 -5.24 4.16 -1.41
N THR A 179 -4.03 4.71 -1.30
CA THR A 179 -3.25 4.65 -0.06
C THR A 179 -2.42 5.91 0.19
N GLY A 180 -2.02 6.11 1.44
CA GLY A 180 -1.19 7.23 1.89
C GLY A 180 -0.89 7.14 3.39
N PHE A 181 -0.46 8.25 3.96
CA PHE A 181 -0.18 8.37 5.40
C PHE A 181 -1.17 9.30 6.08
N ALA A 182 -1.60 8.91 7.27
CA ALA A 182 -2.27 9.79 8.21
C ALA A 182 -1.34 10.93 8.64
N LEU A 183 -1.85 12.15 8.64
CA LEU A 183 -1.16 13.32 9.16
C LEU A 183 -2.15 14.18 9.94
N TRP A 184 -1.93 14.30 11.25
CA TRP A 184 -2.61 15.29 12.07
C TRP A 184 -1.97 16.67 11.88
N THR A 185 -2.77 17.65 11.48
CA THR A 185 -2.34 19.04 11.37
C THR A 185 -3.54 19.97 11.61
N GLY A 186 -3.32 21.08 12.33
CA GLY A 186 -4.40 22.01 12.64
C GLY A 186 -5.58 21.41 13.42
N GLY A 187 -5.37 20.31 14.15
CA GLY A 187 -6.44 19.59 14.86
C GLY A 187 -7.31 18.68 13.98
N GLU A 188 -6.91 18.45 12.72
CA GLU A 188 -7.62 17.58 11.78
C GLU A 188 -6.72 16.44 11.30
N LEU A 189 -7.31 15.26 11.14
CA LEU A 189 -6.66 14.12 10.50
C LEU A 189 -6.81 14.23 8.98
N ARG A 190 -5.69 14.33 8.26
CA ARG A 190 -5.63 14.46 6.80
C ARG A 190 -4.78 13.35 6.19
N LEU A 191 -4.86 13.20 4.86
CA LEU A 191 -4.16 12.16 4.11
C LEU A 191 -2.99 12.76 3.31
N LEU A 192 -1.75 12.40 3.63
CA LEU A 192 -0.58 12.64 2.79
C LEU A 192 -0.49 11.54 1.72
N HIS A 193 -0.72 11.88 0.45
CA HIS A 193 -0.81 10.89 -0.63
C HIS A 193 -0.30 11.41 -1.97
N ALA A 194 -0.03 10.49 -2.90
CA ALA A 194 0.14 10.80 -4.32
C ALA A 194 -1.23 10.65 -5.00
N PRO A 195 -1.90 11.75 -5.39
CA PRO A 195 -3.35 11.74 -5.70
C PRO A 195 -3.69 11.14 -7.06
N LEU A 196 -3.24 11.75 -8.15
CA LEU A 196 -3.63 11.45 -9.53
C LEU A 196 -2.53 11.87 -10.52
N VAL A 197 -2.62 11.39 -11.77
CA VAL A 197 -1.74 11.79 -12.87
C VAL A 197 -1.78 13.30 -13.09
N GLY A 198 -0.61 13.94 -13.16
CA GLY A 198 -0.47 15.38 -13.36
C GLY A 198 -0.27 16.18 -12.07
N ASP A 199 -0.55 15.57 -10.91
CA ASP A 199 -0.37 16.19 -9.60
C ASP A 199 0.97 15.79 -8.95
N SER A 200 1.20 16.31 -7.75
CA SER A 200 2.31 15.93 -6.88
C SER A 200 1.80 15.39 -5.55
N VAL A 201 2.66 14.65 -4.84
CA VAL A 201 2.44 14.26 -3.45
C VAL A 201 1.99 15.48 -2.65
N GLN A 202 0.83 15.37 -2.04
CA GLN A 202 0.14 16.48 -1.37
C GLN A 202 -0.59 15.99 -0.12
N LEU A 203 -0.98 16.95 0.71
CA LEU A 203 -1.94 16.72 1.78
C LEU A 203 -3.35 16.90 1.23
N SER A 204 -4.29 16.06 1.64
CA SER A 204 -5.69 16.23 1.28
C SER A 204 -6.21 17.60 1.76
N PRO A 205 -6.98 18.32 0.90
CA PRO A 205 -7.57 19.59 1.29
C PRO A 205 -8.68 19.43 2.33
N GLU A 206 -9.37 18.28 2.33
CA GLU A 206 -10.37 17.92 3.33
C GLU A 206 -9.80 16.95 4.40
N PRO A 207 -10.43 16.88 5.59
CA PRO A 207 -10.19 15.81 6.56
C PRO A 207 -10.44 14.42 5.97
N LEU A 208 -9.77 13.40 6.52
CA LEU A 208 -9.80 12.03 6.01
C LEU A 208 -11.23 11.49 5.90
N ALA A 209 -12.06 11.66 6.94
CA ALA A 209 -13.42 11.14 6.93
C ALA A 209 -14.30 11.77 5.83
N GLU A 210 -14.22 13.09 5.66
CA GLU A 210 -14.94 13.79 4.59
C GLU A 210 -14.43 13.38 3.20
N ARG A 211 -13.10 13.27 3.05
CA ARG A 211 -12.48 12.83 1.81
C ARG A 211 -12.99 11.46 1.36
N ILE A 212 -13.01 10.47 2.25
CA ILE A 212 -13.47 9.11 1.90
C ILE A 212 -14.93 9.15 1.45
N ARG A 213 -15.82 9.77 2.24
CA ARG A 213 -17.25 9.92 1.90
C ARG A 213 -17.51 10.64 0.58
N ARG A 214 -16.63 11.59 0.20
CA ARG A 214 -16.80 12.42 -1.01
C ARG A 214 -16.36 11.68 -2.29
N ILE A 215 -15.45 10.70 -2.19
CA ILE A 215 -14.88 10.04 -3.36
C ILE A 215 -15.72 8.83 -3.72
N GLU A 216 -16.44 8.94 -4.83
CA GLU A 216 -17.06 7.79 -5.47
C GLU A 216 -16.00 6.71 -5.74
N GLY A 217 -16.28 5.47 -5.35
CA GLY A 217 -15.32 4.36 -5.47
C GLY A 217 -14.64 3.95 -4.16
N GLN A 218 -14.89 4.67 -3.05
CA GLN A 218 -14.37 4.37 -1.71
C GLN A 218 -15.51 4.25 -0.70
N ASP A 219 -15.36 3.40 0.31
CA ASP A 219 -16.41 3.11 1.31
C ASP A 219 -15.86 2.90 2.74
N GLY A 220 -14.58 3.18 2.96
CA GLY A 220 -13.94 2.97 4.26
C GLY A 220 -12.43 2.98 4.21
N ILE A 221 -11.81 2.52 5.31
CA ILE A 221 -10.35 2.44 5.46
C ILE A 221 -9.88 1.17 6.17
N LEU A 222 -8.68 0.73 5.80
CA LEU A 222 -7.78 -0.04 6.64
C LEU A 222 -6.69 0.89 7.18
N VAL A 223 -6.22 0.60 8.40
CA VAL A 223 -5.16 1.35 9.09
C VAL A 223 -4.07 0.38 9.52
N ALA A 224 -2.83 0.67 9.14
CA ALA A 224 -1.66 -0.07 9.57
C ALA A 224 -0.59 0.86 10.14
N ARG A 225 0.08 0.46 11.23
CA ARG A 225 1.10 1.25 11.90
C ARG A 225 2.49 0.68 11.65
N PRO A 226 3.47 1.46 11.17
CA PRO A 226 4.84 0.99 11.04
C PRO A 226 5.45 0.58 12.39
N THR A 227 6.06 -0.61 12.44
CA THR A 227 6.72 -1.18 13.64
C THR A 227 8.24 -1.33 13.50
N LEU A 228 8.78 -0.95 12.34
CA LEU A 228 10.20 -1.01 11.98
C LEU A 228 11.13 -0.26 12.94
#